data_AF-A0A7X6YQ33-F1
#
_entry.id   AF-A0A7X6YQ33-F1
#
_cell.length_a   1.000
_cell.length_b   1.000
_cell.length_c   1.000
_cell.angle_alpha   90.00
_cell.angle_beta   90.00
_cell.angle_gamma   90.00
#
_symmetry.space_group_name_H-M   'P 1'
#
loop_
_entity.id
_entity.type
_entity.pdbx_description
1 polymer ?
#
loop_
_entity_poly.entity_id
_entity_poly.type
_entity_poly.pdbx_seq_one_letter_code
_entity_poly.pdbx_strand_id
1 'polypeptide(L)'
;MKLKEQFNNLQEKYRNIDARRHFLVLGIFMIFYFVWQETIMNALTRTGGFNPNYFAVLFFSLLNGIFAWGIVVIIPPRARRIVMNILLLAATVFISGQLVYYSFFRTYFILSSVGRGAQVVEFMDLILQLIWNKLWAIILLLLPVIIFAFLLSKPRSDFKSSMGWKRFLPLISALVIGAAVHLTFFFLPKTEVAREYFFYLNRPYQASEYFGTYTAMGIDLRNSIFEIKGTQDKLHDDYADPTLPTMPTMTTTLPTDENPPGTSTNTNSTKPAETEVPTETDPAVIDDSPNVLNIDFDALAAGRDSQILAQMDQYFSTVEATTKNEYTGMCEGYNLILITAESFSRFVPDPELTPTLYKMMTEGFYLKNFYNPIWSVSTYDGEYVALTSLYPKDGVWSLYQIASCDQAFSYPNRLPDYASYAFHNHTFDYYSRDVSHPAMGYDYYALGRGLDVTPSWPESDLEMMEL
;
A
#
# COMPACT_ATOMS: atom_id res chain seq x y z
N MET A 1 22.98 -39.41 -22.95
CA MET A 1 22.37 -40.75 -22.97
C MET A 1 21.93 -41.21 -21.58
N LYS A 2 22.81 -41.23 -20.56
CA LYS A 2 22.49 -41.69 -19.19
C LYS A 2 21.34 -40.95 -18.48
N LEU A 3 21.24 -39.62 -18.61
CA LEU A 3 20.19 -38.83 -17.94
C LEU A 3 18.78 -39.13 -18.47
N LYS A 4 18.65 -39.30 -19.79
CA LYS A 4 17.37 -39.66 -20.44
C LYS A 4 16.90 -41.05 -20.01
N GLU A 5 17.84 -41.99 -19.87
CA GLU A 5 17.56 -43.35 -19.40
C GLU A 5 17.13 -43.37 -17.92
N GLN A 6 17.84 -42.63 -17.06
CA GLN A 6 17.44 -42.44 -15.66
C GLN A 6 16.05 -41.82 -15.53
N PHE A 7 15.76 -40.80 -16.36
CA PHE A 7 14.47 -40.14 -16.39
C PHE A 7 13.34 -41.10 -16.79
N ASN A 8 13.52 -41.86 -17.86
CA ASN A 8 12.55 -42.85 -18.33
C ASN A 8 12.30 -43.94 -17.28
N ASN A 9 13.36 -44.44 -16.64
CA ASN A 9 13.26 -45.43 -15.57
C ASN A 9 12.48 -44.88 -14.36
N LEU A 10 12.75 -43.63 -13.95
CA LEU A 10 12.00 -42.98 -12.87
C LEU A 10 10.51 -42.83 -13.22
N GLN A 11 10.21 -42.42 -14.45
CA GLN A 11 8.84 -42.25 -14.94
C GLN A 11 8.09 -43.59 -15.00
N GLU A 12 8.77 -44.67 -15.40
CA GLU A 12 8.22 -46.02 -15.43
C GLU A 12 7.94 -46.54 -14.01
N LYS A 13 8.89 -46.39 -13.09
CA LYS A 13 8.70 -46.68 -11.67
C LYS A 13 7.48 -45.96 -11.11
N TYR A 14 7.35 -44.66 -11.41
CA TYR A 14 6.22 -43.86 -10.96
C TYR A 14 4.89 -44.31 -11.57
N ARG A 15 4.85 -44.67 -12.86
CA ARG A 15 3.64 -45.19 -13.51
C ARG A 15 3.15 -46.48 -12.83
N ASN A 16 4.06 -47.29 -12.33
CA ASN A 16 3.77 -48.60 -11.73
C ASN A 16 3.44 -48.57 -10.23
N ILE A 17 3.49 -47.40 -9.56
CA ILE A 17 3.09 -47.33 -8.15
C ILE A 17 1.57 -47.46 -7.98
N ASP A 18 1.17 -48.07 -6.86
CA ASP A 18 -0.23 -48.18 -6.46
C ASP A 18 -0.87 -46.82 -6.16
N ALA A 19 -2.20 -46.80 -6.07
CA ALA A 19 -2.97 -45.58 -5.86
C ALA A 19 -2.69 -44.89 -4.50
N ARG A 20 -2.32 -45.62 -3.45
CA ARG A 20 -2.00 -45.04 -2.13
C ARG A 20 -0.66 -44.33 -2.17
N ARG A 21 0.37 -44.97 -2.73
CA ARG A 21 1.70 -44.38 -2.92
C ARG A 21 1.61 -43.16 -3.83
N HIS A 22 0.85 -43.26 -4.92
CA HIS A 22 0.63 -42.13 -5.81
C HIS A 22 -0.01 -40.94 -5.07
N PHE A 23 -1.04 -41.19 -4.25
CA PHE A 23 -1.66 -40.16 -3.42
C PHE A 23 -0.66 -39.46 -2.49
N LEU A 24 0.22 -40.22 -1.83
CA LEU A 24 1.25 -39.67 -0.95
C LEU A 24 2.29 -38.86 -1.72
N VAL A 25 2.77 -39.35 -2.87
CA VAL A 25 3.74 -38.63 -3.70
C VAL A 25 3.15 -37.30 -4.19
N LEU A 26 1.88 -37.27 -4.60
CA LEU A 26 1.21 -36.01 -4.96
C LEU A 26 1.17 -35.04 -3.77
N GLY A 27 0.83 -35.53 -2.57
CA GLY A 27 0.78 -34.68 -1.37
C GLY A 27 2.13 -34.09 -1.00
N ILE A 28 3.16 -34.92 -0.94
CA ILE A 28 4.54 -34.48 -0.69
C ILE A 28 4.95 -33.46 -1.75
N PHE A 29 4.60 -33.69 -3.02
CA PHE A 29 4.91 -32.77 -4.09
C PHE A 29 4.14 -31.44 -3.97
N MET A 30 2.87 -31.42 -3.56
CA MET A 30 2.14 -30.16 -3.31
C MET A 30 2.82 -29.34 -2.21
N ILE A 31 3.20 -29.99 -1.11
CA ILE A 31 3.93 -29.35 -0.01
C ILE A 31 5.27 -28.79 -0.50
N PHE A 32 6.04 -29.63 -1.21
CA PHE A 32 7.30 -29.21 -1.80
C PHE A 32 7.12 -28.02 -2.75
N TYR A 33 6.08 -28.01 -3.58
CA TYR A 33 5.79 -26.91 -4.51
C TYR A 33 5.65 -25.59 -3.75
N PHE A 34 4.77 -25.49 -2.76
CA PHE A 34 4.54 -24.23 -2.05
C PHE A 34 5.77 -23.80 -1.25
N VAL A 35 6.43 -24.72 -0.56
CA VAL A 35 7.69 -24.43 0.15
C VAL A 35 8.75 -23.92 -0.82
N TRP A 36 8.91 -24.55 -2.00
CA TRP A 36 9.86 -24.12 -3.03
C TRP A 36 9.59 -22.70 -3.51
N GLN A 37 8.33 -22.41 -3.88
CA GLN A 37 7.93 -21.09 -4.36
C GLN A 37 8.21 -20.01 -3.31
N GLU A 38 7.81 -20.24 -2.06
CA GLU A 38 7.97 -19.27 -0.96
C GLU A 38 9.42 -19.11 -0.52
N THR A 39 10.20 -20.20 -0.55
CA THR A 39 11.66 -20.13 -0.27
C THR A 39 12.34 -19.22 -1.29
N ILE A 40 12.03 -19.39 -2.57
CA ILE A 40 12.61 -18.57 -3.64
C ILE A 40 12.13 -17.12 -3.50
N MET A 41 10.83 -16.89 -3.31
CA MET A 41 10.32 -15.52 -3.10
C MET A 41 11.03 -14.85 -1.92
N ASN A 42 11.09 -15.51 -0.77
CA ASN A 42 11.74 -14.96 0.41
C ASN A 42 13.24 -14.68 0.16
N ALA A 43 13.94 -15.57 -0.55
CA ALA A 43 15.36 -15.36 -0.88
C ALA A 43 15.59 -14.21 -1.87
N LEU A 44 14.65 -13.94 -2.78
CA LEU A 44 14.78 -12.93 -3.83
C LEU A 44 14.24 -11.56 -3.44
N THR A 45 13.33 -11.49 -2.46
CA THR A 45 12.65 -10.25 -2.09
C THR A 45 12.99 -9.74 -0.69
N ARG A 46 13.87 -10.41 0.06
CA ARG A 46 14.28 -9.94 1.40
C ARG A 46 15.77 -9.58 1.42
N THR A 47 16.07 -8.42 1.97
CA THR A 47 17.45 -7.93 2.15
C THR A 47 18.03 -8.44 3.48
N GLY A 48 19.27 -8.92 3.48
CA GLY A 48 20.02 -9.22 4.72
C GLY A 48 20.04 -10.69 5.19
N GLY A 49 19.50 -11.65 4.42
CA GLY A 49 19.55 -13.08 4.73
C GLY A 49 18.18 -13.71 4.97
N PHE A 50 18.11 -14.80 5.73
CA PHE A 50 16.83 -15.43 6.08
C PHE A 50 16.02 -14.50 7.00
N ASN A 51 14.84 -14.10 6.53
CA ASN A 51 13.81 -13.41 7.30
C ASN A 51 13.65 -14.07 8.70
N PRO A 52 13.68 -13.30 9.81
CA PRO A 52 13.43 -13.84 11.16
C PRO A 52 12.14 -14.66 11.26
N ASN A 53 11.13 -14.30 10.47
CA ASN A 53 9.83 -14.94 10.40
C ASN A 53 9.77 -16.08 9.36
N TYR A 54 10.91 -16.50 8.79
CA TYR A 54 10.92 -17.52 7.73
C TYR A 54 10.31 -18.86 8.19
N PHE A 55 10.44 -19.22 9.46
CA PHE A 55 9.75 -20.41 9.99
C PHE A 55 8.22 -20.27 9.98
N ALA A 56 7.68 -19.07 10.19
CA ALA A 56 6.27 -18.80 10.02
C ALA A 56 5.87 -18.91 8.55
N VAL A 57 6.65 -18.32 7.63
CA VAL A 57 6.46 -18.48 6.18
C VAL A 57 6.44 -19.95 5.78
N LEU A 58 7.37 -20.76 6.29
CA LEU A 58 7.41 -22.21 6.06
C LEU A 58 6.16 -22.90 6.59
N PHE A 59 5.70 -22.58 7.80
CA PHE A 59 4.47 -23.14 8.36
C PHE A 59 3.26 -22.90 7.45
N PHE A 60 3.08 -21.66 6.98
CA PHE A 60 2.00 -21.32 6.07
C PHE A 60 2.16 -21.97 4.69
N SER A 61 3.40 -22.11 4.20
CA SER A 61 3.70 -22.83 2.95
C SER A 61 3.31 -24.30 3.05
N LEU A 62 3.60 -24.96 4.17
CA LEU A 62 3.19 -26.33 4.46
C LEU A 62 1.65 -26.44 4.48
N LEU A 63 0.98 -25.50 5.17
CA LEU A 63 -0.48 -25.47 5.24
C LEU A 63 -1.13 -25.32 3.86
N ASN A 64 -0.63 -24.39 3.03
CA ASN A 64 -1.07 -24.20 1.64
C ASN A 64 -0.86 -25.47 0.81
N GLY A 65 0.27 -26.16 0.99
CA GLY A 65 0.53 -27.45 0.35
C GLY A 65 -0.41 -28.57 0.76
N ILE A 66 -0.73 -28.68 2.06
CA ILE A 66 -1.69 -29.68 2.59
C ILE A 66 -3.10 -29.36 2.08
N PHE A 67 -3.48 -28.08 2.05
CA PHE A 67 -4.76 -27.64 1.50
C PHE A 67 -4.88 -27.99 0.00
N ALA A 68 -3.87 -27.65 -0.80
CA ALA A 68 -3.81 -28.00 -2.21
C ALA A 68 -3.85 -29.52 -2.43
N TRP A 69 -3.15 -30.30 -1.59
CA TRP A 69 -3.23 -31.76 -1.60
C TRP A 69 -4.67 -32.26 -1.40
N GLY A 70 -5.41 -31.66 -0.47
CA GLY A 70 -6.83 -31.92 -0.26
C GLY A 70 -7.69 -31.65 -1.50
N ILE A 71 -7.46 -30.52 -2.19
CA ILE A 71 -8.18 -30.14 -3.41
C ILE A 71 -7.94 -31.16 -4.54
N VAL A 72 -6.71 -31.66 -4.69
CA VAL A 72 -6.34 -32.65 -5.74
C VAL A 72 -7.27 -33.87 -5.75
N VAL A 73 -7.76 -34.25 -4.57
CA VAL A 73 -8.60 -35.44 -4.35
C VAL A 73 -10.03 -35.23 -4.80
N ILE A 74 -10.53 -34.00 -4.72
CA ILE A 74 -11.86 -33.61 -5.18
C ILE A 74 -11.93 -33.68 -6.71
N ILE A 75 -10.81 -33.40 -7.38
CA ILE A 75 -10.74 -33.39 -8.84
C ILE A 75 -10.90 -34.82 -9.40
N PRO A 76 -11.84 -35.04 -10.34
CA PRO A 76 -12.06 -36.34 -10.97
C PRO A 76 -10.77 -36.91 -11.59
N PRO A 77 -10.51 -38.23 -11.50
CA PRO A 77 -9.28 -38.84 -12.01
C PRO A 77 -8.99 -38.55 -13.49
N ARG A 78 -10.04 -38.38 -14.30
CA ARG A 78 -9.93 -38.08 -15.74
C ARG A 78 -9.43 -36.67 -16.03
N ALA A 79 -9.72 -35.70 -15.15
CA ALA A 79 -9.37 -34.30 -15.30
C ALA A 79 -8.15 -33.89 -14.46
N ARG A 80 -7.84 -34.63 -13.38
CA ARG A 80 -6.81 -34.26 -12.39
C ARG A 80 -5.49 -33.84 -13.01
N ARG A 81 -4.96 -34.62 -13.94
CA ARG A 81 -3.69 -34.30 -14.60
C ARG A 81 -3.72 -32.91 -15.26
N ILE A 82 -4.77 -32.61 -16.00
CA ILE A 82 -4.88 -31.35 -16.75
C ILE A 82 -5.09 -30.20 -15.77
N VAL A 83 -6.07 -30.33 -14.87
CA VAL A 83 -6.39 -29.29 -13.89
C VAL A 83 -5.20 -28.98 -13.00
N MET A 84 -4.45 -29.97 -12.53
CA MET A 84 -3.26 -29.74 -11.70
C MET A 84 -2.15 -29.01 -12.44
N ASN A 85 -1.86 -29.36 -13.70
CA ASN A 85 -0.87 -28.61 -14.48
C ASN A 85 -1.30 -27.15 -14.65
N ILE A 86 -2.58 -26.90 -14.94
CA ILE A 86 -3.13 -25.55 -15.07
C ILE A 86 -3.01 -24.78 -13.76
N LEU A 87 -3.44 -25.37 -12.63
CA LEU A 87 -3.40 -24.71 -11.33
C LEU A 87 -1.97 -24.39 -10.87
N LEU A 88 -1.03 -25.33 -11.03
CA LEU A 88 0.37 -25.10 -10.67
C LEU A 88 1.02 -24.04 -11.57
N LEU A 89 0.75 -24.10 -12.88
CA LEU A 89 1.24 -23.09 -13.81
C LEU A 89 0.65 -21.71 -13.50
N ALA A 90 -0.66 -21.61 -13.28
CA ALA A 90 -1.32 -20.35 -12.94
C ALA A 90 -0.77 -19.75 -11.63
N ALA A 91 -0.59 -20.58 -10.60
CA ALA A 91 0.03 -20.15 -9.35
C ALA A 91 1.49 -19.70 -9.54
N THR A 92 2.26 -20.39 -10.39
CA THR A 92 3.64 -19.98 -10.70
C THR A 92 3.70 -18.71 -11.54
N VAL A 93 2.79 -18.52 -12.49
CA VAL A 93 2.67 -17.27 -13.27
C VAL A 93 2.32 -16.12 -12.34
N PHE A 94 1.37 -16.33 -11.43
CA PHE A 94 0.97 -15.34 -10.44
C PHE A 94 2.13 -14.90 -9.54
N ILE A 95 2.84 -15.85 -8.93
CA ILE A 95 3.98 -15.52 -8.04
C ILE A 95 5.16 -14.94 -8.81
N SER A 96 5.36 -15.35 -10.06
CA SER A 96 6.36 -14.72 -10.96
C SER A 96 5.98 -13.28 -11.28
N GLY A 97 4.69 -12.98 -11.48
CA GLY A 97 4.20 -11.62 -11.61
C GLY A 97 4.54 -10.78 -10.38
N GLN A 98 4.32 -11.32 -9.17
CA GLN A 98 4.67 -10.61 -7.93
C GLN A 98 6.17 -10.34 -7.82
N LEU A 99 7.02 -11.31 -8.21
CA LEU A 99 8.46 -11.13 -8.26
C LEU A 99 8.89 -10.02 -9.23
N VAL A 100 8.31 -10.01 -10.44
CA VAL A 100 8.58 -9.00 -11.46
C VAL A 100 8.16 -7.62 -10.95
N TYR A 101 6.96 -7.50 -10.39
CA TYR A 101 6.47 -6.25 -9.83
C TYR A 101 7.36 -5.75 -8.69
N TYR A 102 7.72 -6.62 -7.76
CA TYR A 102 8.65 -6.31 -6.66
C TYR A 102 10.02 -5.84 -7.15
N SER A 103 10.51 -6.39 -8.27
CA SER A 103 11.84 -6.03 -8.78
C SER A 103 11.95 -4.57 -9.19
N PHE A 104 10.82 -3.93 -9.48
CA PHE A 104 10.73 -2.51 -9.82
C PHE A 104 10.20 -1.68 -8.64
N PHE A 105 9.02 -2.01 -8.13
CA PHE A 105 8.31 -1.20 -7.13
C PHE A 105 8.70 -1.47 -5.67
N ARG A 106 9.49 -2.52 -5.40
CA ARG A 106 9.89 -2.95 -4.04
C ARG A 106 8.72 -3.25 -3.10
N THR A 107 7.55 -3.47 -3.66
CA THR A 107 6.32 -3.92 -2.99
C THR A 107 5.64 -4.97 -3.88
N TYR A 108 4.50 -5.50 -3.44
CA TYR A 108 3.68 -6.44 -4.20
C TYR A 108 2.45 -5.72 -4.76
N PHE A 109 2.00 -6.12 -5.95
CA PHE A 109 0.75 -5.57 -6.47
C PHE A 109 -0.43 -6.15 -5.68
N ILE A 110 -1.43 -5.31 -5.46
CA ILE A 110 -2.71 -5.69 -4.86
C ILE A 110 -3.67 -6.18 -5.97
N LEU A 111 -4.45 -7.21 -5.66
CA LEU A 111 -5.37 -7.85 -6.61
C LEU A 111 -6.49 -6.92 -7.07
N SER A 112 -6.95 -6.01 -6.21
CA SER A 112 -7.96 -4.99 -6.55
C SER A 112 -7.51 -4.03 -7.66
N SER A 113 -6.20 -3.80 -7.80
CA SER A 113 -5.63 -2.96 -8.87
C SER A 113 -5.53 -3.65 -10.22
N VAL A 114 -5.48 -4.99 -10.27
CA VAL A 114 -5.27 -5.76 -11.52
C VAL A 114 -6.42 -5.57 -12.53
N GLY A 115 -7.65 -5.30 -12.06
CA GLY A 115 -8.81 -5.06 -12.91
C GLY A 115 -8.97 -3.61 -13.40
N ARG A 116 -8.26 -2.65 -12.80
CA ARG A 116 -8.30 -1.22 -13.16
C ARG A 116 -7.09 -0.80 -14.01
N GLY A 117 -6.13 -1.71 -14.21
CA GLY A 117 -4.88 -1.46 -14.93
C GLY A 117 -4.94 -1.73 -16.43
N ALA A 118 -5.95 -1.25 -17.16
CA ALA A 118 -5.92 -1.27 -18.63
C ALA A 118 -4.64 -0.58 -19.18
N GLN A 119 -4.16 0.41 -18.43
CA GLN A 119 -2.92 1.17 -18.62
C GLN A 119 -1.63 0.37 -18.39
N VAL A 120 -1.69 -0.85 -17.85
CA VAL A 120 -0.49 -1.71 -17.71
C VAL A 120 0.15 -2.02 -19.07
N VAL A 121 -0.63 -1.93 -20.17
CA VAL A 121 -0.13 -2.09 -21.54
C VAL A 121 0.91 -1.03 -21.91
N GLU A 122 0.78 0.19 -21.40
CA GLU A 122 1.74 1.29 -21.63
C GLU A 122 3.12 0.93 -21.05
N PHE A 123 3.15 0.21 -19.93
CA PHE A 123 4.39 -0.27 -19.31
C PHE A 123 4.90 -1.61 -19.87
N MET A 124 4.33 -2.13 -20.97
CA MET A 124 4.63 -3.49 -21.45
C MET A 124 6.10 -3.69 -21.79
N ASP A 125 6.75 -2.74 -22.45
CA ASP A 125 8.17 -2.86 -22.82
C ASP A 125 9.06 -2.94 -21.58
N LEU A 126 8.78 -2.12 -20.55
CA LEU A 126 9.46 -2.18 -19.27
C LEU A 126 9.20 -3.53 -18.58
N ILE A 127 7.95 -4.00 -18.57
CA ILE A 127 7.58 -5.30 -17.98
C ILE A 127 8.32 -6.44 -18.68
N LEU A 128 8.41 -6.43 -20.02
CA LEU A 128 9.15 -7.42 -20.79
C LEU A 128 10.65 -7.40 -20.47
N GLN A 129 11.24 -6.21 -20.30
CA GLN A 129 12.63 -6.07 -19.85
C GLN A 129 12.83 -6.61 -18.42
N LEU A 130 11.90 -6.31 -17.50
CA LEU A 130 11.96 -6.83 -16.13
C LEU A 130 11.82 -8.36 -16.10
N ILE A 131 10.91 -8.92 -16.91
CA ILE A 131 10.77 -10.37 -17.11
C ILE A 131 12.07 -10.95 -17.63
N TRP A 132 12.68 -10.34 -18.65
CA TRP A 132 13.97 -10.78 -19.21
C TRP A 132 15.07 -10.81 -18.14
N ASN A 133 15.18 -9.73 -17.36
CA ASN A 133 16.16 -9.61 -16.29
C ASN A 133 15.93 -10.60 -15.14
N LYS A 134 14.69 -11.08 -14.97
CA LYS A 134 14.31 -12.09 -13.97
C LYS A 134 14.05 -13.48 -14.56
N LEU A 135 14.41 -13.71 -15.82
CA LEU A 135 14.10 -14.96 -16.52
C LEU A 135 14.67 -16.18 -15.79
N TRP A 136 15.88 -16.07 -15.25
CA TRP A 136 16.50 -17.14 -14.45
C TRP A 136 15.68 -17.51 -13.21
N ALA A 137 15.12 -16.51 -12.52
CA ALA A 137 14.31 -16.73 -11.32
C ALA A 137 12.93 -17.31 -11.69
N ILE A 138 12.34 -16.83 -12.78
CA ILE A 138 11.08 -17.37 -13.32
C ILE A 138 11.27 -18.84 -13.73
N ILE A 139 12.38 -19.18 -14.39
CA ILE A 139 12.72 -20.57 -14.73
C ILE A 139 12.85 -21.43 -13.46
N LEU A 140 13.46 -20.89 -12.40
CA LEU A 140 13.60 -21.59 -11.12
C LEU A 140 12.23 -21.82 -10.44
N LEU A 141 11.32 -20.84 -10.49
CA LEU A 141 9.95 -20.98 -10.01
C LEU A 141 9.14 -21.98 -10.88
N LEU A 142 9.41 -22.08 -12.19
CA LEU A 142 8.77 -23.04 -13.09
C LEU A 142 9.27 -24.49 -12.90
N LEU A 143 10.41 -24.70 -12.27
CA LEU A 143 11.04 -26.03 -12.18
C LEU A 143 10.10 -27.11 -11.57
N PRO A 144 9.41 -26.87 -10.43
CA PRO A 144 8.44 -27.84 -9.93
C PRO A 144 7.30 -28.13 -10.91
N VAL A 145 6.81 -27.13 -11.65
CA VAL A 145 5.73 -27.32 -12.64
C VAL A 145 6.20 -28.25 -13.76
N ILE A 146 7.43 -28.06 -14.24
CA ILE A 146 8.06 -28.93 -15.24
C ILE A 146 8.20 -30.36 -14.69
N ILE A 147 8.73 -30.51 -13.47
CA ILE A 147 8.86 -31.81 -12.79
C ILE A 147 7.49 -32.50 -12.70
N PHE A 148 6.45 -31.77 -12.28
CA PHE A 148 5.10 -32.32 -12.18
C PHE A 148 4.59 -32.81 -13.53
N ALA A 149 4.66 -31.96 -14.56
CA ALA A 149 4.11 -32.21 -15.88
C ALA A 149 4.69 -33.47 -16.54
N PHE A 150 6.00 -33.69 -16.40
CA PHE A 150 6.70 -34.78 -17.09
C PHE A 150 6.91 -36.03 -16.22
N LEU A 151 7.13 -35.90 -14.91
CA LEU A 151 7.43 -37.04 -14.02
C LEU A 151 6.22 -37.51 -13.23
N LEU A 152 5.44 -36.60 -12.65
CA LEU A 152 4.41 -36.92 -11.65
C LEU A 152 2.97 -36.86 -12.19
N SER A 153 2.81 -36.63 -13.49
CA SER A 153 1.51 -36.45 -14.12
C SER A 153 0.90 -37.78 -14.62
N LYS A 154 0.34 -38.59 -13.72
CA LYS A 154 -0.30 -39.89 -14.09
C LYS A 154 -1.74 -39.67 -14.63
N PRO A 155 -2.12 -40.27 -15.77
CA PRO A 155 -3.37 -39.93 -16.46
C PRO A 155 -4.68 -40.42 -15.80
N ARG A 156 -4.68 -41.49 -14.99
CA ARG A 156 -5.93 -42.05 -14.41
C ARG A 156 -5.70 -42.79 -13.09
N SER A 157 -5.52 -42.06 -12.00
CA SER A 157 -5.45 -42.69 -10.67
C SER A 157 -6.71 -42.45 -9.86
N ASP A 158 -7.45 -43.51 -9.57
CA ASP A 158 -8.56 -43.43 -8.64
C ASP A 158 -8.09 -43.71 -7.21
N PHE A 159 -8.33 -42.75 -6.31
CA PHE A 159 -8.03 -42.87 -4.89
C PHE A 159 -9.23 -43.39 -4.10
N LYS A 160 -10.44 -43.37 -4.68
CA LYS A 160 -11.68 -43.83 -4.02
C LYS A 160 -11.57 -45.29 -3.63
N SER A 161 -11.19 -46.13 -4.59
CA SER A 161 -11.09 -47.58 -4.42
C SER A 161 -10.04 -47.98 -3.40
N SER A 162 -8.92 -47.25 -3.32
CA SER A 162 -7.79 -47.61 -2.46
C SER A 162 -7.85 -47.02 -1.05
N MET A 163 -8.48 -45.86 -0.87
CA MET A 163 -8.45 -45.10 0.39
C MET A 163 -9.82 -44.75 0.98
N GLY A 164 -10.90 -44.88 0.22
CA GLY A 164 -12.24 -44.53 0.70
C GLY A 164 -12.32 -43.07 1.18
N TRP A 165 -12.82 -42.85 2.39
CA TRP A 165 -12.97 -41.51 2.99
C TRP A 165 -11.65 -40.88 3.45
N LYS A 166 -10.64 -41.69 3.79
CA LYS A 166 -9.35 -41.22 4.34
C LYS A 166 -8.58 -40.29 3.39
N ARG A 167 -8.91 -40.30 2.10
CA ARG A 167 -8.38 -39.35 1.11
C ARG A 167 -8.71 -37.89 1.39
N PHE A 168 -9.77 -37.62 2.16
CA PHE A 168 -10.15 -36.25 2.54
C PHE A 168 -9.42 -35.77 3.81
N LEU A 169 -8.66 -36.64 4.48
CA LEU A 169 -7.97 -36.29 5.73
C LEU A 169 -7.04 -35.07 5.58
N PRO A 170 -6.25 -34.89 4.50
CA PRO A 170 -5.45 -33.68 4.33
C PRO A 170 -6.29 -32.40 4.29
N LEU A 171 -7.43 -32.43 3.57
CA LEU A 171 -8.31 -31.27 3.48
C LEU A 171 -8.92 -30.95 4.85
N ILE A 172 -9.40 -31.96 5.56
CA ILE A 172 -9.94 -31.81 6.92
C ILE A 172 -8.87 -31.24 7.85
N SER A 173 -7.66 -31.79 7.82
CA SER A 173 -6.52 -31.29 8.61
C SER A 173 -6.19 -29.84 8.28
N ALA A 174 -6.10 -29.47 7.00
CA ALA A 174 -5.83 -28.09 6.59
C ALA A 174 -6.92 -27.13 7.07
N LEU A 175 -8.20 -27.51 7.00
CA LEU A 175 -9.30 -26.69 7.49
C LEU A 175 -9.30 -26.54 9.00
N VAL A 176 -9.04 -27.62 9.75
CA VAL A 176 -8.93 -27.59 11.22
C VAL A 176 -7.75 -26.73 11.65
N ILE A 177 -6.58 -26.90 11.03
CA ILE A 177 -5.40 -26.09 11.32
C ILE A 177 -5.66 -24.63 10.93
N GLY A 178 -6.27 -24.38 9.77
CA GLY A 178 -6.63 -23.02 9.33
C GLY A 178 -7.58 -22.33 10.30
N ALA A 179 -8.60 -23.05 10.82
CA ALA A 179 -9.50 -22.52 11.84
C ALA A 179 -8.77 -22.24 13.16
N ALA A 180 -7.87 -23.14 13.58
CA ALA A 180 -7.03 -22.93 14.76
C ALA A 180 -6.13 -21.69 14.59
N VAL A 181 -5.51 -21.51 13.42
CA VAL A 181 -4.72 -20.31 13.08
C VAL A 181 -5.57 -19.05 13.21
N HIS A 182 -6.76 -19.01 12.61
CA HIS A 182 -7.66 -17.87 12.73
C HIS A 182 -8.01 -17.58 14.21
N LEU A 183 -8.30 -18.62 14.99
CA LEU A 183 -8.59 -18.47 16.41
C LEU A 183 -7.38 -17.95 17.20
N THR A 184 -6.17 -18.44 16.89
CA THR A 184 -4.93 -17.94 17.48
C THR A 184 -4.75 -16.46 17.20
N PHE A 185 -4.80 -16.03 15.94
CA PHE A 185 -4.66 -14.62 15.60
C PHE A 185 -5.78 -13.76 16.21
N PHE A 186 -7.00 -14.32 16.37
CA PHE A 186 -8.10 -13.59 16.96
C PHE A 186 -7.82 -13.25 18.43
N PHE A 187 -7.23 -14.18 19.18
CA PHE A 187 -6.86 -14.01 20.59
C PHE A 187 -5.49 -13.36 20.81
N LEU A 188 -4.69 -13.12 19.76
CA LEU A 188 -3.47 -12.33 19.91
C LEU A 188 -3.80 -10.91 20.38
N PRO A 189 -2.93 -10.29 21.20
CA PRO A 189 -3.08 -8.89 21.60
C PRO A 189 -3.25 -7.98 20.38
N LYS A 190 -4.05 -6.91 20.51
CA LYS A 190 -4.24 -5.91 19.45
C LYS A 190 -2.93 -5.21 19.05
N THR A 191 -1.94 -5.20 19.94
CA THR A 191 -0.61 -4.63 19.69
C THR A 191 0.27 -5.51 18.79
N GLU A 192 -0.12 -6.76 18.54
CA GLU A 192 0.65 -7.65 17.68
C GLU A 192 0.44 -7.33 16.20
N VAL A 193 1.47 -6.79 15.56
CA VAL A 193 1.43 -6.35 14.16
C VAL A 193 1.02 -7.48 13.21
N ALA A 194 1.43 -8.72 13.48
CA ALA A 194 1.05 -9.88 12.67
C ALA A 194 -0.48 -10.11 12.68
N ARG A 195 -1.16 -9.86 13.80
CA ARG A 195 -2.63 -9.91 13.86
C ARG A 195 -3.28 -8.87 12.95
N GLU A 196 -2.74 -7.66 12.95
CA GLU A 196 -3.24 -6.59 12.12
C GLU A 196 -3.07 -6.92 10.63
N TYR A 197 -1.91 -7.43 10.21
CA TYR A 197 -1.71 -7.93 8.84
C TYR A 197 -2.62 -9.12 8.49
N PHE A 198 -2.93 -10.00 9.45
CA PHE A 198 -3.74 -11.18 9.17
C PHE A 198 -5.21 -10.85 8.93
N PHE A 199 -5.76 -9.85 9.62
CA PHE A 199 -7.20 -9.56 9.61
C PHE A 199 -7.61 -8.24 8.96
N TYR A 200 -6.78 -7.20 9.04
CA TYR A 200 -7.27 -5.83 8.85
C TYR A 200 -6.45 -5.01 7.85
N LEU A 201 -5.12 -5.05 7.97
CA LEU A 201 -4.24 -4.26 7.11
C LEU A 201 -4.03 -4.94 5.76
N ASN A 202 -4.29 -4.22 4.67
CA ASN A 202 -4.06 -4.71 3.33
C ASN A 202 -2.65 -4.35 2.81
N ARG A 203 -1.65 -4.94 3.46
CA ARG A 203 -0.21 -4.70 3.17
C ARG A 203 0.48 -5.99 2.72
N PRO A 204 0.33 -6.44 1.45
CA PRO A 204 0.74 -7.79 1.07
C PRO A 204 2.25 -8.04 1.15
N TYR A 205 3.07 -7.02 0.88
CA TYR A 205 4.52 -7.13 1.01
C TYR A 205 4.98 -7.34 2.47
N GLN A 206 4.39 -6.62 3.42
CA GLN A 206 4.67 -6.78 4.85
C GLN A 206 4.02 -8.06 5.41
N ALA A 207 2.76 -8.35 5.05
CA ALA A 207 2.07 -9.56 5.47
C ALA A 207 2.80 -10.84 5.02
N SER A 208 3.40 -10.83 3.83
CA SER A 208 4.19 -11.95 3.33
C SER A 208 5.48 -12.20 4.11
N GLU A 209 5.95 -11.26 4.93
CA GLU A 209 7.05 -11.50 5.86
C GLU A 209 6.67 -12.50 6.94
N TYR A 210 5.40 -12.54 7.33
CA TYR A 210 4.90 -13.43 8.37
C TYR A 210 4.29 -14.70 7.77
N PHE A 211 3.57 -14.57 6.64
CA PHE A 211 2.66 -15.61 6.17
C PHE A 211 3.05 -16.23 4.84
N GLY A 212 4.08 -15.70 4.18
CA GLY A 212 4.40 -16.02 2.80
C GLY A 212 3.48 -15.28 1.81
N THR A 213 3.95 -15.22 0.58
CA THR A 213 3.32 -14.54 -0.55
C THR A 213 1.93 -15.07 -0.84
N TYR A 214 1.72 -16.38 -0.92
CA TYR A 214 0.42 -16.97 -1.23
C TYR A 214 -0.62 -16.66 -0.16
N THR A 215 -0.24 -16.74 1.12
CA THR A 215 -1.17 -16.43 2.21
C THR A 215 -1.48 -14.94 2.26
N ALA A 216 -0.47 -14.08 2.07
CA ALA A 216 -0.66 -12.63 1.97
C ALA A 216 -1.60 -12.25 0.83
N MET A 217 -1.47 -12.91 -0.32
CA MET A 217 -2.36 -12.70 -1.47
C MET A 217 -3.76 -13.28 -1.24
N GLY A 218 -3.88 -14.36 -0.47
CA GLY A 218 -5.17 -14.84 0.01
C GLY A 218 -5.88 -13.85 0.94
N ILE A 219 -5.12 -13.17 1.80
CA ILE A 219 -5.61 -12.08 2.66
C ILE A 219 -6.06 -10.89 1.81
N ASP A 220 -5.26 -10.47 0.85
CA ASP A 220 -5.61 -9.38 -0.08
C ASP A 220 -6.87 -9.70 -0.91
N LEU A 221 -6.99 -10.92 -1.43
CA LEU A 221 -8.19 -11.39 -2.12
C LEU A 221 -9.41 -11.36 -1.20
N ARG A 222 -9.28 -11.86 0.03
CA ARG A 222 -10.35 -11.84 1.03
C ARG A 222 -10.81 -10.41 1.31
N ASN A 223 -9.85 -9.51 1.54
CA ASN A 223 -10.14 -8.10 1.84
C ASN A 223 -10.79 -7.40 0.65
N SER A 224 -10.40 -7.74 -0.57
CA SER A 224 -10.97 -7.21 -1.82
C SER A 224 -12.40 -7.72 -2.09
N ILE A 225 -12.69 -9.01 -1.84
CA ILE A 225 -14.01 -9.60 -2.11
C ILE A 225 -15.02 -9.22 -1.03
N PHE A 226 -14.62 -9.35 0.23
CA PHE A 226 -15.55 -9.22 1.34
C PHE A 226 -15.63 -7.81 1.87
N GLU A 227 -14.88 -6.86 1.29
CA GLU A 227 -14.68 -5.48 1.77
C GLU A 227 -14.90 -5.45 3.27
N ILE A 228 -14.08 -6.23 4.01
CA ILE A 228 -14.46 -6.64 5.38
C ILE A 228 -14.90 -5.37 6.10
N LYS A 229 -16.20 -5.31 6.41
CA LYS A 229 -16.83 -4.16 7.09
C LYS A 229 -16.07 -3.77 8.34
N GLY A 230 -15.28 -4.68 8.92
CA GLY A 230 -14.26 -4.41 9.92
C GLY A 230 -13.31 -3.25 9.63
N THR A 231 -13.12 -2.80 8.38
CA THR A 231 -12.36 -1.57 8.10
C THR A 231 -13.18 -0.28 8.26
N GLN A 232 -14.51 -0.36 8.22
CA GLN A 232 -15.43 0.71 8.63
C GLN A 232 -15.90 0.55 10.09
N ASP A 233 -16.08 -0.67 10.60
CA ASP A 233 -16.44 -0.95 11.99
C ASP A 233 -15.25 -0.72 12.95
N LYS A 234 -13.99 -0.82 12.49
CA LYS A 234 -12.81 -0.34 13.24
C LYS A 234 -12.52 1.16 13.09
N LEU A 235 -13.34 1.88 12.32
CA LEU A 235 -13.53 3.32 12.52
C LEU A 235 -14.62 3.59 13.55
N HIS A 236 -15.17 2.56 14.21
CA HIS A 236 -15.96 2.68 15.45
C HIS A 236 -15.29 2.04 16.69
N ASP A 237 -14.47 1.00 16.55
CA ASP A 237 -13.70 0.36 17.63
C ASP A 237 -12.23 0.82 17.72
N ASP A 238 -11.87 1.58 18.77
CA ASP A 238 -10.53 1.98 19.23
C ASP A 238 -9.33 1.37 18.45
N TYR A 239 -9.03 1.90 17.26
CA TYR A 239 -7.82 1.57 16.53
C TYR A 239 -6.73 2.58 16.89
N ALA A 240 -5.89 2.21 17.84
CA ALA A 240 -4.54 2.76 17.94
C ALA A 240 -3.66 1.95 16.97
N ASP A 241 -3.16 2.59 15.93
CA ASP A 241 -2.15 1.97 15.06
C ASP A 241 -0.92 1.63 15.92
N PRO A 242 -0.54 0.35 16.07
CA PRO A 242 0.59 -0.03 16.91
C PRO A 242 1.95 0.42 16.34
N THR A 243 1.98 0.95 15.12
CA THR A 243 3.17 1.57 14.52
C THR A 243 3.29 3.07 14.80
N LEU A 244 2.23 3.70 15.34
CA LEU A 244 2.25 5.08 15.81
C LEU A 244 2.67 5.11 17.30
N PRO A 245 3.46 6.12 17.71
CA PRO A 245 3.81 6.28 19.11
C PRO A 245 2.56 6.52 19.97
N THR A 246 2.36 5.69 20.99
CA THR A 246 1.27 5.87 21.96
C THR A 246 1.50 7.12 22.80
N MET A 247 0.48 7.98 22.89
CA MET A 247 0.50 9.19 23.73
C MET A 247 0.75 8.85 25.22
N PRO A 248 1.56 9.63 25.95
CA PRO A 248 1.69 9.47 27.39
C PRO A 248 0.37 9.82 28.07
N THR A 249 -0.14 8.92 28.91
CA THR A 249 -1.35 9.15 29.71
C THR A 249 -1.05 10.20 30.79
N MET A 250 -1.55 11.43 30.61
CA MET A 250 -1.49 12.45 31.65
C MET A 250 -2.41 12.05 32.80
N THR A 251 -1.83 11.84 33.99
CA THR A 251 -2.60 11.59 35.21
C THR A 251 -2.91 12.94 35.84
N THR A 252 -4.09 13.49 35.56
CA THR A 252 -4.47 14.81 36.07
C THR A 252 -4.85 14.71 37.55
N THR A 253 -3.92 15.01 38.45
CA THR A 253 -4.26 15.42 39.82
C THR A 253 -4.48 16.92 39.82
N LEU A 254 -5.74 17.34 39.89
CA LEU A 254 -6.17 18.73 40.09
C LEU A 254 -5.87 19.20 41.54
N PRO A 255 -5.26 20.38 41.72
CA PRO A 255 -5.50 21.22 42.89
C PRO A 255 -6.52 22.31 42.57
N THR A 256 -7.38 22.57 43.53
CA THR A 256 -8.54 23.47 43.54
C THR A 256 -8.21 24.96 43.59
N ASP A 257 -9.13 25.73 43.01
CA ASP A 257 -9.30 27.19 43.00
C ASP A 257 -8.89 27.96 44.27
N GLU A 258 -8.37 29.19 44.07
CA GLU A 258 -8.86 30.39 44.76
C GLU A 258 -8.79 31.64 43.84
N ASN A 259 -9.82 32.48 43.94
CA ASN A 259 -10.19 33.63 43.09
C ASN A 259 -9.50 34.98 43.49
N PRO A 260 -9.60 36.04 42.65
CA PRO A 260 -8.92 37.35 42.75
C PRO A 260 -9.78 38.42 43.49
N PRO A 261 -9.41 39.73 43.66
CA PRO A 261 -9.55 40.78 42.60
C PRO A 261 -8.77 42.14 42.74
N GLY A 262 -8.84 42.99 41.69
CA GLY A 262 -8.87 44.48 41.76
C GLY A 262 -7.58 45.23 41.35
N THR A 263 -7.52 46.47 40.82
CA THR A 263 -8.48 47.52 40.36
C THR A 263 -7.66 48.60 39.61
N SER A 264 -8.33 49.40 38.75
CA SER A 264 -7.95 50.59 37.92
C SER A 264 -6.81 51.55 38.33
N THR A 265 -6.22 52.28 37.35
CA THR A 265 -6.48 53.73 37.06
C THR A 265 -5.70 54.31 35.86
N ASN A 266 -6.34 55.23 35.14
CA ASN A 266 -5.88 56.11 34.06
C ASN A 266 -4.85 57.18 34.49
N THR A 267 -4.04 57.71 33.54
CA THR A 267 -3.78 59.17 33.39
C THR A 267 -3.16 59.58 32.04
N ASN A 268 -3.93 60.38 31.27
CA ASN A 268 -3.63 61.57 30.44
C ASN A 268 -2.22 61.90 29.88
N SER A 269 -2.14 62.19 28.57
CA SER A 269 -2.07 63.57 27.98
C SER A 269 -1.43 63.61 26.58
N THR A 270 -2.02 64.42 25.71
CA THR A 270 -1.76 64.66 24.27
C THR A 270 -0.62 65.67 24.00
N LYS A 271 0.13 65.56 22.87
CA LYS A 271 0.35 66.55 21.75
C LYS A 271 1.63 66.18 20.90
N PRO A 272 1.93 66.86 19.77
CA PRO A 272 1.51 66.65 18.36
C PRO A 272 2.61 66.09 17.43
N ALA A 273 2.21 65.83 16.18
CA ALA A 273 3.00 65.31 15.06
C ALA A 273 4.27 66.12 14.69
N GLU A 274 5.34 65.39 14.38
CA GLU A 274 6.48 65.83 13.58
C GLU A 274 6.85 64.72 12.59
N THR A 275 7.01 65.10 11.33
CA THR A 275 7.36 64.23 10.20
C THR A 275 8.88 64.07 10.17
N GLU A 276 9.39 62.85 10.36
CA GLU A 276 10.81 62.55 10.12
C GLU A 276 11.00 61.42 9.09
N VAL A 277 12.04 61.63 8.30
CA VAL A 277 12.60 60.86 7.17
C VAL A 277 13.02 59.45 7.65
N PRO A 278 12.96 58.39 6.82
CA PRO A 278 12.94 57.00 7.31
C PRO A 278 14.28 56.61 7.95
N THR A 279 14.24 56.52 9.28
CA THR A 279 15.25 55.85 10.11
C THR A 279 15.11 54.34 9.95
N GLU A 280 16.25 53.65 9.93
CA GLU A 280 16.40 52.18 9.93
C GLU A 280 15.25 51.50 10.67
N THR A 281 14.45 50.71 9.95
CA THR A 281 13.36 49.94 10.52
C THR A 281 13.94 48.95 11.53
N ASP A 282 13.49 49.07 12.78
CA ASP A 282 13.54 48.01 13.78
C ASP A 282 13.24 46.65 13.12
N PRO A 283 13.93 45.55 13.49
CA PRO A 283 13.60 44.23 12.95
C PRO A 283 12.10 43.98 13.20
N ALA A 284 11.36 43.71 12.12
CA ALA A 284 9.93 43.48 12.19
C ALA A 284 9.63 42.47 13.30
N VAL A 285 8.78 42.85 14.25
CA VAL A 285 8.34 41.96 15.32
C VAL A 285 7.69 40.75 14.64
N ILE A 286 8.35 39.59 14.75
CA ILE A 286 7.85 38.35 14.18
C ILE A 286 6.62 37.95 14.99
N ASP A 287 5.49 37.80 14.32
CA ASP A 287 4.28 37.21 14.92
C ASP A 287 4.60 35.74 15.26
N ASP A 288 4.63 35.42 16.56
CA ASP A 288 4.84 34.08 17.11
C ASP A 288 3.55 33.45 17.63
N SER A 289 2.39 34.08 17.35
CA SER A 289 1.09 33.53 17.73
C SER A 289 0.85 32.16 17.06
N PRO A 290 0.03 31.29 17.68
CA PRO A 290 -0.17 29.93 17.18
C PRO A 290 -1.00 29.89 15.89
N ASN A 291 -0.67 28.95 15.00
CA ASN A 291 -1.47 28.60 13.83
C ASN A 291 -2.65 27.71 14.25
N VAL A 292 -3.79 28.33 14.56
CA VAL A 292 -5.01 27.63 15.03
C VAL A 292 -6.21 27.92 14.14
N LEU A 293 -6.99 26.87 13.87
CA LEU A 293 -8.34 26.99 13.33
C LEU A 293 -9.32 27.11 14.49
N ASN A 294 -10.39 27.88 14.30
CA ASN A 294 -11.46 28.00 15.29
C ASN A 294 -12.36 26.76 15.26
N ILE A 295 -11.89 25.67 15.87
CA ILE A 295 -12.59 24.39 15.97
C ILE A 295 -12.80 24.06 17.44
N ASP A 296 -14.04 23.85 17.84
CA ASP A 296 -14.41 23.38 19.17
C ASP A 296 -14.42 21.85 19.19
N PHE A 297 -13.24 21.26 19.40
CA PHE A 297 -13.07 19.82 19.42
C PHE A 297 -13.81 19.15 20.58
N ASP A 298 -13.97 19.83 21.72
CA ASP A 298 -14.69 19.28 22.87
C ASP A 298 -16.18 19.16 22.58
N ALA A 299 -16.77 20.19 21.96
CA ALA A 299 -18.16 20.15 21.51
C ALA A 299 -18.38 19.10 20.41
N LEU A 300 -17.44 18.98 19.45
CA LEU A 300 -17.49 17.95 18.43
C LEU A 300 -17.46 16.55 19.07
N ALA A 301 -16.50 16.29 19.96
CA ALA A 301 -16.35 15.00 20.63
C ALA A 301 -17.61 14.61 21.43
N ALA A 302 -18.22 15.56 22.14
CA ALA A 302 -19.46 15.33 22.89
C ALA A 302 -20.67 15.04 21.99
N GLY A 303 -20.66 15.54 20.74
CA GLY A 303 -21.77 15.41 19.79
C GLY A 303 -21.63 14.24 18.80
N ARG A 304 -20.52 13.50 18.78
CA ARG A 304 -20.34 12.35 17.87
C ARG A 304 -21.09 11.12 18.36
N ASP A 305 -21.83 10.48 17.45
CA ASP A 305 -22.36 9.12 17.67
C ASP A 305 -21.26 8.03 17.57
N SER A 306 -20.14 8.34 16.92
CA SER A 306 -19.00 7.43 16.79
C SER A 306 -17.95 7.69 17.87
N GLN A 307 -17.66 6.65 18.67
CA GLN A 307 -16.61 6.70 19.69
C GLN A 307 -15.23 7.04 19.10
N ILE A 308 -14.89 6.52 17.93
CA ILE A 308 -13.61 6.83 17.29
C ILE A 308 -13.55 8.27 16.81
N LEU A 309 -14.63 8.80 16.22
CA LEU A 309 -14.62 10.21 15.82
C LEU A 309 -14.49 11.11 17.05
N ALA A 310 -15.16 10.76 18.16
CA ALA A 310 -14.99 11.46 19.43
C ALA A 310 -13.55 11.41 19.95
N GLN A 311 -12.90 10.24 19.87
CA GLN A 311 -11.49 10.09 20.26
C GLN A 311 -10.54 10.85 19.33
N MET A 312 -10.83 10.92 18.04
CA MET A 312 -10.05 11.73 17.10
C MET A 312 -10.18 13.21 17.44
N ASP A 313 -11.40 13.70 17.67
CA ASP A 313 -11.64 15.09 18.10
C ASP A 313 -10.89 15.38 19.42
N GLN A 314 -10.96 14.49 20.41
CA GLN A 314 -10.18 14.60 21.66
C GLN A 314 -8.66 14.56 21.44
N TYR A 315 -8.16 13.73 20.53
CA TYR A 315 -6.74 13.71 20.20
C TYR A 315 -6.31 15.06 19.63
N PHE A 316 -7.05 15.59 18.65
CA PHE A 316 -6.75 16.87 18.02
C PHE A 316 -6.83 18.05 19.00
N SER A 317 -7.68 17.99 20.03
CA SER A 317 -7.70 19.03 21.09
C SER A 317 -6.42 19.07 21.93
N THR A 318 -5.63 17.99 21.95
CA THR A 318 -4.36 17.90 22.67
C THR A 318 -3.12 18.23 21.83
N VAL A 319 -3.27 18.40 20.51
CA VAL A 319 -2.15 18.68 19.62
C VAL A 319 -1.71 20.13 19.78
N GLU A 320 -0.44 20.34 20.15
CA GLU A 320 0.13 21.68 20.24
C GLU A 320 0.24 22.32 18.85
N ALA A 321 -0.30 23.53 18.72
CA ALA A 321 -0.24 24.28 17.48
C ALA A 321 1.19 24.76 17.20
N THR A 322 1.61 24.66 15.93
CA THR A 322 2.85 25.32 15.49
C THR A 322 2.72 26.83 15.60
N THR A 323 3.78 27.54 15.95
CA THR A 323 3.81 29.00 15.96
C THR A 323 4.02 29.56 14.56
N LYS A 324 3.53 30.76 14.34
CA LYS A 324 3.96 31.59 13.22
C LYS A 324 5.45 31.96 13.36
N ASN A 325 6.04 32.39 12.26
CA ASN A 325 7.47 32.69 12.13
C ASN A 325 7.70 33.74 11.03
N GLU A 326 8.97 34.06 10.74
CA GLU A 326 9.34 35.06 9.73
C GLU A 326 8.84 34.77 8.30
N TYR A 327 8.39 33.54 8.01
CA TYR A 327 7.84 33.15 6.70
C TYR A 327 6.32 33.26 6.62
N THR A 328 5.64 33.51 7.75
CA THR A 328 4.17 33.60 7.78
C THR A 328 3.72 34.81 6.97
N GLY A 329 2.82 34.58 6.01
CA GLY A 329 2.30 35.64 5.13
C GLY A 329 3.26 36.12 4.05
N MET A 330 4.48 35.59 3.96
CA MET A 330 5.51 36.02 3.00
C MET A 330 5.04 35.98 1.54
N CYS A 331 4.14 35.04 1.19
CA CYS A 331 3.59 34.85 -0.14
C CYS A 331 2.10 35.21 -0.24
N GLU A 332 1.57 36.06 0.64
CA GLU A 332 0.18 36.51 0.55
C GLU A 332 -0.09 37.24 -0.78
N GLY A 333 -1.16 36.83 -1.48
CA GLY A 333 -1.54 37.39 -2.78
C GLY A 333 -0.76 36.82 -3.98
N TYR A 334 0.14 35.86 -3.77
CA TYR A 334 0.86 35.19 -4.85
C TYR A 334 0.09 33.97 -5.38
N ASN A 335 0.35 33.61 -6.64
CA ASN A 335 -0.13 32.35 -7.20
C ASN A 335 0.61 31.17 -6.56
N LEU A 336 -0.12 30.06 -6.34
CA LEU A 336 0.45 28.77 -5.97
C LEU A 336 0.54 27.87 -7.20
N ILE A 337 1.74 27.39 -7.52
CA ILE A 337 1.96 26.38 -8.57
C ILE A 337 2.59 25.16 -7.90
N LEU A 338 1.88 24.03 -7.92
CA LEU A 338 2.34 22.75 -7.42
C LEU A 338 2.74 21.86 -8.60
N ILE A 339 3.98 21.36 -8.61
CA ILE A 339 4.49 20.46 -9.64
C ILE A 339 4.82 19.11 -9.00
N THR A 340 4.16 18.05 -9.45
CA THR A 340 4.51 16.68 -9.10
C THR A 340 5.65 16.22 -10.01
N ALA A 341 6.86 16.17 -9.48
CA ALA A 341 8.02 15.65 -10.21
C ALA A 341 8.02 14.11 -10.16
N GLU A 342 7.56 13.47 -11.23
CA GLU A 342 7.39 12.01 -11.31
C GLU A 342 8.73 11.27 -11.15
N SER A 343 8.75 10.28 -10.24
CA SER A 343 9.92 9.46 -9.94
C SER A 343 11.23 10.24 -9.70
N PHE A 344 11.11 11.48 -9.23
CA PHE A 344 12.24 12.39 -9.04
C PHE A 344 13.13 12.01 -7.86
N SER A 345 14.44 12.15 -8.02
CA SER A 345 15.41 11.95 -6.95
C SER A 345 16.29 13.19 -6.80
N ARG A 346 16.54 13.59 -5.54
CA ARG A 346 17.44 14.72 -5.21
C ARG A 346 18.87 14.57 -5.73
N PHE A 347 19.25 13.36 -6.18
CA PHE A 347 20.57 13.07 -6.74
C PHE A 347 20.63 13.25 -8.26
N VAL A 348 19.51 13.54 -8.92
CA VAL A 348 19.44 13.77 -10.38
C VAL A 348 19.88 15.19 -10.75
N PRO A 349 19.45 16.26 -10.05
CA PRO A 349 19.86 17.62 -10.42
C PRO A 349 21.37 17.83 -10.29
N ASP A 350 21.96 18.25 -11.40
CA ASP A 350 23.38 18.54 -11.54
C ASP A 350 23.59 19.94 -12.17
N PRO A 351 24.53 20.76 -11.65
CA PRO A 351 24.74 22.12 -12.13
C PRO A 351 25.24 22.22 -13.57
N GLU A 352 25.84 21.16 -14.13
CA GLU A 352 26.34 21.13 -15.50
C GLU A 352 25.38 20.38 -16.44
N LEU A 353 24.88 19.22 -16.03
CA LEU A 353 24.05 18.36 -16.88
C LEU A 353 22.58 18.80 -16.92
N THR A 354 22.05 19.31 -15.81
CA THR A 354 20.64 19.74 -15.70
C THR A 354 20.55 21.10 -14.99
N PRO A 355 21.18 22.16 -15.54
CA PRO A 355 21.36 23.44 -14.84
C PRO A 355 20.04 24.10 -14.43
N THR A 356 18.98 23.96 -15.24
CA THR A 356 17.65 24.51 -14.91
C THR A 356 17.04 23.81 -13.70
N LEU A 357 17.04 22.47 -13.67
CA LEU A 357 16.53 21.69 -12.54
C LEU A 357 17.34 21.97 -11.27
N TYR A 358 18.67 22.11 -11.40
CA TYR A 358 19.53 22.48 -10.28
C TYR A 358 19.11 23.83 -9.70
N LYS A 359 18.96 24.87 -10.54
CA LYS A 359 18.52 26.19 -10.08
C LYS A 359 17.14 26.18 -9.42
N MET A 360 16.15 25.52 -10.04
CA MET A 360 14.80 25.38 -9.46
C MET A 360 14.84 24.76 -8.06
N MET A 361 15.74 23.81 -7.84
CA MET A 361 15.91 23.15 -6.55
C MET A 361 16.68 23.99 -5.53
N THR A 362 17.69 24.76 -5.95
CA THR A 362 18.66 25.40 -5.02
C THR A 362 18.45 26.89 -4.78
N GLU A 363 17.72 27.61 -5.64
CA GLU A 363 17.53 29.07 -5.50
C GLU A 363 16.38 29.44 -4.54
N GLY A 364 15.52 28.48 -4.18
CA GLY A 364 14.42 28.66 -3.21
C GLY A 364 14.63 27.90 -1.88
N PHE A 365 13.53 27.62 -1.17
CA PHE A 365 13.57 26.78 0.02
C PHE A 365 13.92 25.33 -0.33
N TYR A 366 15.16 24.95 -0.06
CA TYR A 366 15.63 23.58 -0.30
C TYR A 366 15.54 22.70 0.96
N LEU A 367 14.51 21.86 1.01
CA LEU A 367 14.29 20.87 2.07
C LEU A 367 15.19 19.64 1.90
N LYS A 368 16.43 19.72 2.38
CA LYS A 368 17.45 18.67 2.26
C LYS A 368 17.04 17.29 2.80
N ASN A 369 16.18 17.27 3.82
CA ASN A 369 15.74 16.07 4.53
C ASN A 369 14.26 15.77 4.33
N PHE A 370 13.77 15.97 3.10
CA PHE A 370 12.44 15.54 2.70
C PHE A 370 12.47 14.08 2.22
N TYR A 371 11.51 13.28 2.69
CA TYR A 371 11.42 11.85 2.36
C TYR A 371 9.98 11.49 1.98
N ASN A 372 9.83 10.76 0.87
CA ASN A 372 8.58 10.12 0.52
C ASN A 372 8.58 8.66 1.02
N PRO A 373 7.55 8.22 1.74
CA PRO A 373 7.31 6.81 2.04
C PRO A 373 7.14 5.98 0.78
N ILE A 374 7.31 4.66 0.93
CA ILE A 374 6.90 3.71 -0.12
C ILE A 374 5.38 3.64 -0.09
N TRP A 375 4.75 4.23 -1.10
CA TRP A 375 3.31 4.22 -1.26
C TRP A 375 2.82 2.98 -2.01
N SER A 376 1.65 2.46 -1.63
CA SER A 376 1.09 1.24 -2.21
C SER A 376 0.58 1.44 -3.64
N VAL A 377 0.14 2.66 -3.97
CA VAL A 377 -0.36 3.07 -5.29
C VAL A 377 0.53 4.16 -5.92
N SER A 378 1.82 4.21 -5.54
CA SER A 378 2.86 5.08 -6.13
C SER A 378 2.43 6.55 -6.24
N THR A 379 2.33 7.10 -7.45
CA THR A 379 2.03 8.51 -7.75
C THR A 379 0.69 8.94 -7.15
N TYR A 380 -0.34 8.09 -7.23
CA TYR A 380 -1.69 8.46 -6.80
C TYR A 380 -1.81 8.63 -5.28
N ASP A 381 -1.06 7.82 -4.53
CA ASP A 381 -0.94 7.97 -3.07
C ASP A 381 -0.07 9.18 -2.69
N GLY A 382 0.99 9.48 -3.46
CA GLY A 382 1.79 10.69 -3.25
C GLY A 382 0.98 11.96 -3.48
N GLU A 383 0.17 11.98 -4.52
CA GLU A 383 -0.79 13.04 -4.84
C GLU A 383 -1.83 13.21 -3.73
N TYR A 384 -2.38 12.10 -3.20
CA TYR A 384 -3.28 12.16 -2.05
C TYR A 384 -2.68 12.91 -0.86
N VAL A 385 -1.43 12.60 -0.49
CA VAL A 385 -0.74 13.29 0.63
C VAL A 385 -0.55 14.77 0.32
N ALA A 386 -0.06 15.08 -0.88
CA ALA A 386 0.21 16.46 -1.27
C ALA A 386 -1.06 17.32 -1.26
N LEU A 387 -2.18 16.77 -1.74
CA LEU A 387 -3.43 17.52 -1.92
C LEU A 387 -4.31 17.58 -0.67
N THR A 388 -4.12 16.68 0.31
CA THR A 388 -5.02 16.57 1.47
C THR A 388 -4.32 16.66 2.81
N SER A 389 -2.99 16.55 2.85
CA SER A 389 -2.19 16.40 4.07
C SER A 389 -2.57 15.17 4.93
N LEU A 390 -3.20 14.16 4.34
CA LEU A 390 -3.58 12.92 5.00
C LEU A 390 -2.72 11.74 4.52
N TYR A 391 -2.53 10.75 5.39
CA TYR A 391 -1.86 9.50 5.04
C TYR A 391 -2.80 8.60 4.22
N PRO A 392 -2.38 8.07 3.05
CA PRO A 392 -3.22 7.20 2.24
C PRO A 392 -3.41 5.85 2.92
N LYS A 393 -4.58 5.25 2.73
CA LYS A 393 -4.87 3.91 3.22
C LYS A 393 -4.24 2.87 2.31
N ASP A 394 -3.47 1.95 2.89
CA ASP A 394 -2.77 0.93 2.10
C ASP A 394 -3.72 0.02 1.33
N GLY A 395 -3.35 -0.25 0.08
CA GLY A 395 -4.11 -1.14 -0.78
C GLY A 395 -5.44 -0.54 -1.24
N VAL A 396 -5.63 0.77 -1.05
CA VAL A 396 -6.83 1.50 -1.43
C VAL A 396 -6.43 2.70 -2.26
N TRP A 397 -7.14 2.94 -3.36
CA TRP A 397 -7.02 4.15 -4.16
C TRP A 397 -7.66 5.32 -3.39
N SER A 398 -6.96 5.83 -2.39
CA SER A 398 -7.52 6.74 -1.37
C SER A 398 -8.11 8.00 -1.98
N LEU A 399 -7.42 8.58 -2.97
CA LEU A 399 -7.87 9.80 -3.64
C LEU A 399 -9.18 9.60 -4.45
N TYR A 400 -9.42 8.39 -4.97
CA TYR A 400 -10.70 8.04 -5.59
C TYR A 400 -11.80 7.86 -4.54
N GLN A 401 -11.51 7.19 -3.42
CA GLN A 401 -12.51 6.91 -2.38
C GLN A 401 -13.03 8.18 -1.71
N ILE A 402 -12.13 9.12 -1.42
CA ILE A 402 -12.52 10.37 -0.75
C ILE A 402 -13.31 11.30 -1.66
N ALA A 403 -13.38 11.07 -2.97
CA ALA A 403 -14.15 11.93 -3.87
C ALA A 403 -15.65 12.02 -3.51
N SER A 404 -16.15 11.08 -2.70
CA SER A 404 -17.52 11.09 -2.16
C SER A 404 -17.65 11.76 -0.78
N CYS A 405 -16.54 12.20 -0.18
CA CYS A 405 -16.46 12.82 1.14
C CYS A 405 -16.24 14.34 1.05
N ASP A 406 -16.41 15.04 2.17
CA ASP A 406 -16.06 16.46 2.29
C ASP A 406 -14.55 16.67 2.04
N GLN A 407 -14.24 17.60 1.14
CA GLN A 407 -12.89 17.92 0.69
C GLN A 407 -12.35 19.18 1.36
N ALA A 408 -12.86 19.54 2.55
CA ALA A 408 -12.53 20.75 3.27
C ALA A 408 -11.03 21.13 3.19
N PHE A 409 -10.11 20.21 3.49
CA PHE A 409 -8.67 20.52 3.55
C PHE A 409 -7.91 20.46 2.22
N SER A 410 -8.59 20.24 1.09
CA SER A 410 -7.95 20.35 -0.22
C SER A 410 -7.58 21.81 -0.54
N TYR A 411 -6.55 22.02 -1.37
CA TYR A 411 -6.11 23.37 -1.73
C TYR A 411 -7.25 24.28 -2.24
N PRO A 412 -8.14 23.86 -3.17
CA PRO A 412 -9.22 24.74 -3.65
C PRO A 412 -10.17 25.16 -2.53
N ASN A 413 -10.47 24.26 -1.59
CA ASN A 413 -11.33 24.53 -0.44
C ASN A 413 -10.65 25.33 0.69
N ARG A 414 -9.33 25.48 0.65
CA ARG A 414 -8.54 26.36 1.54
C ARG A 414 -8.19 27.70 0.89
N LEU A 415 -8.29 27.80 -0.43
CA LEU A 415 -8.04 28.99 -1.21
C LEU A 415 -9.26 29.34 -2.09
N PRO A 416 -10.45 29.55 -1.50
CA PRO A 416 -11.69 29.70 -2.27
C PRO A 416 -11.72 30.94 -3.18
N ASP A 417 -10.89 31.95 -2.88
CA ASP A 417 -10.76 33.16 -3.69
C ASP A 417 -9.83 32.98 -4.91
N TYR A 418 -9.18 31.82 -5.03
CA TYR A 418 -8.29 31.49 -6.14
C TYR A 418 -8.98 30.57 -7.14
N ALA A 419 -8.81 30.89 -8.43
CA ALA A 419 -9.14 29.92 -9.47
C ALA A 419 -8.18 28.74 -9.38
N SER A 420 -8.74 27.53 -9.26
CA SER A 420 -7.98 26.31 -8.99
C SER A 420 -8.05 25.36 -10.17
N TYR A 421 -6.89 25.11 -10.78
CA TYR A 421 -6.77 24.27 -11.97
C TYR A 421 -5.89 23.06 -11.69
N ALA A 422 -6.20 21.96 -12.36
CA ALA A 422 -5.34 20.78 -12.38
C ALA A 422 -5.16 20.31 -13.81
N PHE A 423 -3.93 19.90 -14.14
CA PHE A 423 -3.57 19.50 -15.49
C PHE A 423 -2.82 18.18 -15.49
N HIS A 424 -3.10 17.34 -16.48
CA HIS A 424 -2.33 16.12 -16.73
C HIS A 424 -2.38 15.78 -18.22
N ASN A 425 -1.24 15.57 -18.86
CA ASN A 425 -1.15 15.24 -20.30
C ASN A 425 -1.59 13.79 -20.64
N HIS A 426 -2.06 13.00 -19.67
CA HIS A 426 -2.61 11.67 -19.91
C HIS A 426 -4.11 11.75 -20.13
N THR A 427 -4.73 10.64 -20.55
CA THR A 427 -6.19 10.49 -20.61
C THR A 427 -6.86 10.96 -19.32
N PHE A 428 -7.97 11.68 -19.45
CA PHE A 428 -8.70 12.28 -18.33
C PHE A 428 -9.12 11.28 -17.23
N ASP A 429 -9.31 10.01 -17.57
CA ASP A 429 -9.71 8.94 -16.63
C ASP A 429 -8.53 8.20 -15.99
N TYR A 430 -7.28 8.59 -16.30
CA TYR A 430 -6.09 7.98 -15.70
C TYR A 430 -6.13 8.12 -14.17
N TYR A 431 -6.04 6.99 -13.46
CA TYR A 431 -6.28 6.88 -12.02
C TYR A 431 -7.63 7.41 -11.51
N SER A 432 -8.63 7.53 -12.39
CA SER A 432 -9.95 8.11 -12.05
C SER A 432 -9.86 9.56 -11.56
N ARG A 433 -8.93 10.34 -12.11
CA ARG A 433 -8.78 11.77 -11.79
C ARG A 433 -9.95 12.62 -12.25
N ASP A 434 -10.68 12.16 -13.26
CA ASP A 434 -11.97 12.72 -13.69
C ASP A 434 -13.03 12.77 -12.59
N VAL A 435 -12.90 11.92 -11.58
CA VAL A 435 -13.76 11.89 -10.39
C VAL A 435 -13.13 12.66 -9.24
N SER A 436 -11.87 12.39 -8.91
CA SER A 436 -11.24 12.92 -7.69
C SER A 436 -10.91 14.41 -7.75
N HIS A 437 -10.41 14.91 -8.88
CA HIS A 437 -9.99 16.30 -8.99
C HIS A 437 -11.17 17.29 -8.96
N PRO A 438 -12.26 17.04 -9.72
CA PRO A 438 -13.45 17.88 -9.60
C PRO A 438 -14.07 17.83 -8.20
N ALA A 439 -14.04 16.70 -7.51
CA ALA A 439 -14.55 16.59 -6.14
C ALA A 439 -13.79 17.50 -5.16
N MET A 440 -12.47 17.67 -5.35
CA MET A 440 -11.66 18.61 -4.57
C MET A 440 -11.87 20.08 -4.95
N GLY A 441 -12.58 20.37 -6.04
CA GLY A 441 -12.84 21.74 -6.51
C GLY A 441 -11.90 22.24 -7.59
N TYR A 442 -11.15 21.36 -8.25
CA TYR A 442 -10.32 21.74 -9.41
C TYR A 442 -11.12 21.75 -10.72
N ASP A 443 -10.85 22.76 -11.55
CA ASP A 443 -11.10 22.68 -12.98
C ASP A 443 -10.03 21.79 -13.61
N TYR A 444 -10.38 20.52 -13.82
CA TYR A 444 -9.44 19.49 -14.29
C TYR A 444 -9.40 19.37 -15.81
N TYR A 445 -8.20 19.55 -16.37
CA TYR A 445 -7.87 19.45 -17.78
C TYR A 445 -6.92 18.28 -18.05
N ALA A 446 -7.22 17.52 -19.09
CA ALA A 446 -6.43 16.37 -19.49
C ALA A 446 -6.67 15.98 -20.95
N LEU A 447 -5.93 15.00 -21.46
CA LEU A 447 -6.19 14.46 -22.79
C LEU A 447 -7.63 13.92 -22.85
N GLY A 448 -8.42 14.42 -23.81
CA GLY A 448 -9.84 14.12 -23.92
C GLY A 448 -10.76 14.94 -23.00
N ARG A 449 -10.19 15.90 -22.25
CA ARG A 449 -10.89 16.83 -21.36
C ARG A 449 -10.26 18.23 -21.41
N GLY A 450 -10.34 18.87 -22.58
CA GLY A 450 -9.99 20.28 -22.76
C GLY A 450 -8.50 20.62 -22.90
N LEU A 451 -7.59 19.66 -22.68
CA LEU A 451 -6.16 19.84 -22.96
C LEU A 451 -5.82 19.27 -24.35
N ASP A 452 -5.26 20.10 -25.23
CA ASP A 452 -4.87 19.73 -26.59
C ASP A 452 -3.41 19.24 -26.62
N VAL A 453 -3.20 18.03 -26.09
CA VAL A 453 -1.90 17.34 -26.05
C VAL A 453 -1.86 16.19 -27.04
N THR A 454 -0.69 15.89 -27.58
CA THR A 454 -0.47 14.76 -28.46
C THR A 454 -0.66 13.43 -27.70
N PRO A 455 -1.55 12.52 -28.16
CA PRO A 455 -1.63 11.18 -27.58
C PRO A 455 -0.35 10.39 -27.87
N SER A 456 0.51 10.22 -26.85
CA SER A 456 1.78 9.51 -26.96
C SER A 456 2.14 8.82 -25.66
N TRP A 457 3.02 7.81 -25.73
CA TRP A 457 3.59 7.18 -24.54
C TRP A 457 5.10 6.98 -24.68
N PRO A 458 5.92 7.38 -23.68
CA PRO A 458 5.54 8.26 -22.56
C PRO A 458 5.14 9.65 -23.07
N GLU A 459 4.28 10.35 -22.33
CA GLU A 459 3.91 11.73 -22.63
C GLU A 459 5.08 12.69 -22.46
N SER A 460 5.09 13.79 -23.22
CA SER A 460 6.15 14.79 -23.15
C SER A 460 5.89 15.81 -22.04
N ASP A 461 6.81 15.91 -21.08
CA ASP A 461 6.81 16.98 -20.08
C ASP A 461 7.01 18.36 -20.74
N LEU A 462 7.76 18.44 -21.84
CA LEU A 462 7.99 19.71 -22.54
C LEU A 462 6.70 20.23 -23.17
N GLU A 463 5.97 19.36 -23.89
CA GLU A 463 4.67 19.72 -24.49
C GLU A 463 3.68 20.17 -23.42
N MET A 464 3.61 19.45 -22.30
CA MET A 464 2.73 19.81 -21.18
C MET A 464 3.05 21.19 -20.59
N MET A 465 4.31 21.58 -20.52
CA MET A 465 4.71 22.88 -19.95
C MET A 465 4.58 24.04 -20.95
N GLU A 466 4.46 23.77 -22.25
CA GLU A 466 4.29 24.78 -23.30
C GLU A 466 2.82 25.15 -23.57
N LEU A 467 1.88 24.28 -23.18
CA LEU A 467 0.43 24.46 -23.28
C LEU A 467 -0.15 25.15 -22.04
#